data_AF-A0A945EC31-F1
#
_entry.id   AF-A0A945EC31-F1
#
_cell.length_a   1.000
_cell.length_b   1.000
_cell.length_c   1.000
_cell.angle_alpha   90.00
_cell.angle_beta   90.00
_cell.angle_gamma   90.00
#
_symmetry.space_group_name_H-M   'P 1'
#
loop_
_entity.id
_entity.type
_entity.pdbx_description
1 polymer ?
#
loop_
_entity_poly.entity_id
_entity_poly.type
_entity_poly.pdbx_seq_one_letter_code
_entity_poly.pdbx_strand_id
1 'polypeptide(L)'
;IILSGMAIYALFLRQIDHMIYYYLTIKFHHSDGAVVRVFMNFFAAVVFFIFYKKYKKNFNDRKLWLIFSVVSIILLPLAFSYSTFVDRIAIYFLPLQLVVFSRVPILMESPYNRTIFILGVILIYFSALFVWLNFGNFSSFWLPYQNVLLN
;
A
#
# COMPACT_ATOMS: atom_id res chain seq x y z
N ILE A 1 8.97 -15.36 25.93
CA ILE A 1 8.90 -14.44 24.76
C ILE A 1 10.20 -14.48 23.95
N ILE A 2 11.37 -14.19 24.53
CA ILE A 2 12.65 -14.20 23.78
C ILE A 2 13.05 -15.62 23.36
N LEU A 3 13.02 -16.59 24.29
CA LEU A 3 13.33 -17.99 24.02
C LEU A 3 12.36 -18.63 23.00
N SER A 4 11.07 -18.32 23.11
CA SER A 4 10.06 -18.74 22.13
C SER A 4 10.27 -18.09 20.76
N GLY A 5 10.69 -16.82 20.72
CA GLY A 5 11.02 -16.13 19.47
C GLY A 5 12.26 -16.72 18.80
N MET A 6 13.30 -17.04 19.57
CA MET A 6 14.50 -17.72 19.08
C MET A 6 14.20 -19.13 18.56
N ALA A 7 13.33 -19.89 19.24
CA ALA A 7 12.90 -21.20 18.79
C ALA A 7 12.11 -21.14 17.47
N ILE A 8 11.20 -20.17 17.33
CA ILE A 8 10.46 -19.93 16.08
C ILE A 8 11.45 -19.55 14.96
N TYR A 9 12.36 -18.61 15.21
CA TYR A 9 13.37 -18.22 14.24
C TYR A 9 14.20 -19.43 13.77
N ALA A 10 14.72 -20.23 14.71
CA ALA A 10 15.50 -21.42 14.41
C ALA A 10 14.74 -22.44 13.55
N LEU A 11 13.43 -22.61 13.80
CA LEU A 11 12.57 -23.52 13.06
C LEU A 11 12.33 -23.06 11.62
N PHE A 12 12.27 -21.75 11.37
CA PHE A 12 12.00 -21.15 10.06
C PHE A 12 13.25 -20.62 9.33
N LEU A 13 14.45 -20.80 9.88
CA LEU A 13 15.71 -20.29 9.32
C LEU A 13 15.86 -20.61 7.83
N ARG A 14 15.64 -21.87 7.45
CA ARG A 14 15.79 -22.32 6.05
C ARG A 14 14.80 -21.65 5.11
N GLN A 15 13.57 -21.44 5.55
CA GLN A 15 12.53 -20.75 4.76
C GLN A 15 12.86 -19.27 4.62
N ILE A 16 13.38 -18.63 5.67
CA ILE A 16 13.80 -17.23 5.64
C ILE A 16 14.96 -17.06 4.65
N ASP A 17 15.97 -17.92 4.70
CA ASP A 17 17.11 -17.89 3.77
C ASP A 17 16.65 -18.06 2.32
N HIS A 18 15.73 -18.99 2.09
CA HIS A 18 15.11 -19.18 0.78
C HIS A 18 14.37 -17.92 0.32
N MET A 19 13.56 -17.30 1.19
CA MET A 19 12.86 -16.05 0.84
C MET A 19 13.83 -14.92 0.54
N ILE A 20 14.89 -14.74 1.33
CA ILE A 20 15.93 -13.73 1.09
C ILE A 20 16.58 -13.97 -0.28
N TYR A 21 16.95 -15.22 -0.59
CA TYR A 21 17.60 -15.56 -1.84
C TYR A 21 16.73 -15.21 -3.06
N TYR A 22 15.45 -15.57 -3.06
CA TYR A 22 14.57 -15.32 -4.22
C TYR A 22 14.03 -13.88 -4.31
N TYR A 23 13.89 -13.16 -3.19
CA TYR A 23 13.33 -11.80 -3.20
C TYR A 23 14.37 -10.70 -3.22
N LEU A 24 15.60 -10.95 -2.74
CA LEU A 24 16.68 -9.96 -2.67
C LEU A 24 17.90 -10.32 -3.50
N THR A 25 18.34 -11.58 -3.50
CA THR A 25 19.61 -11.98 -4.13
C THR A 25 19.45 -12.22 -5.63
N ILE A 26 18.50 -13.05 -6.04
CA ILE A 26 18.22 -13.28 -7.46
C ILE A 26 17.17 -12.28 -7.90
N LYS A 27 17.56 -11.25 -8.67
CA LYS A 27 16.64 -10.28 -9.31
C LYS A 27 15.77 -10.91 -10.42
N PHE A 28 15.40 -12.17 -10.29
CA PHE A 28 14.64 -12.92 -11.29
C PHE A 28 13.18 -12.48 -11.35
N HIS A 29 12.63 -12.06 -10.22
CA HIS A 29 11.26 -11.58 -10.12
C HIS A 29 11.24 -10.06 -10.08
N HIS A 30 10.60 -9.46 -11.09
CA HIS A 30 10.28 -8.03 -11.13
C HIS A 30 8.77 -7.84 -11.01
N SER A 31 8.33 -7.05 -10.03
CA SER A 31 6.91 -6.70 -9.87
C SER A 31 6.66 -5.34 -10.50
N ASP A 32 6.19 -5.34 -11.76
CA ASP A 32 5.97 -4.12 -12.57
C ASP A 32 5.01 -3.12 -11.89
N GLY A 33 4.02 -3.64 -11.16
CA GLY A 33 3.06 -2.82 -10.43
C GLY A 33 3.51 -2.34 -9.05
N ALA A 34 4.69 -2.76 -8.56
CA ALA A 34 5.14 -2.47 -7.21
C ALA A 34 5.28 -0.97 -6.95
N VAL A 35 5.96 -0.26 -7.86
CA VAL A 35 6.24 1.17 -7.71
C VAL A 35 4.93 1.97 -7.62
N VAL A 36 3.94 1.67 -8.47
CA VAL A 36 2.64 2.35 -8.46
C VAL A 36 1.91 2.13 -7.13
N ARG A 37 1.86 0.89 -6.63
CA ARG A 37 1.17 0.59 -5.35
C ARG A 37 1.87 1.24 -4.16
N VAL A 38 3.20 1.20 -4.13
CA VAL A 38 3.99 1.86 -3.08
C VAL A 38 3.82 3.38 -3.15
N PHE A 39 3.74 3.94 -4.35
CA PHE A 39 3.47 5.37 -4.56
C PHE A 39 2.09 5.78 -4.01
N MET A 40 1.07 4.94 -4.14
CA MET A 40 -0.25 5.20 -3.53
C MET A 40 -0.18 5.21 -1.99
N ASN A 41 0.59 4.30 -1.38
CA ASN A 41 0.85 4.31 0.07
C ASN A 41 1.64 5.57 0.49
N PHE A 42 2.66 5.93 -0.28
CA PHE A 42 3.42 7.17 -0.08
C PHE A 42 2.51 8.40 -0.13
N PHE A 43 1.60 8.47 -1.10
CA PHE A 43 0.67 9.58 -1.23
C PHE A 43 -0.26 9.69 0.00
N ALA A 44 -0.80 8.56 0.48
CA ALA A 44 -1.57 8.55 1.73
C ALA A 44 -0.73 9.00 2.94
N ALA A 45 0.55 8.60 3.03
CA ALA A 45 1.46 9.06 4.08
C ALA A 45 1.67 10.59 4.03
N VAL A 46 1.89 11.16 2.84
CA VAL A 46 2.03 12.61 2.66
C VAL A 46 0.77 13.34 3.12
N VAL A 47 -0.41 12.85 2.71
CA VAL A 47 -1.69 13.43 3.16
C VAL A 47 -1.84 13.33 4.68
N PHE A 48 -1.47 12.20 5.30
CA PHE A 48 -1.45 12.07 6.76
C PHE A 48 -0.58 13.14 7.42
N PHE A 49 0.63 13.39 6.91
CA PHE A 49 1.53 14.41 7.46
C PHE A 49 0.98 15.83 7.32
N ILE A 50 0.33 16.16 6.19
CA ILE A 50 -0.34 17.46 5.99
C ILE A 50 -1.42 17.67 7.07
N PHE A 51 -2.21 16.64 7.39
CA PHE A 51 -3.29 16.70 8.37
C PHE A 51 -2.85 16.31 9.79
N TYR A 52 -1.55 16.09 10.05
CA TYR A 52 -1.05 15.48 11.28
C TYR A 52 -1.49 16.21 12.56
N LYS A 53 -1.49 17.55 12.54
CA LYS A 53 -1.96 18.37 13.69
C LYS A 53 -3.44 18.13 13.98
N LYS A 54 -4.28 18.04 12.94
CA LYS A 54 -5.71 17.75 13.09
C LYS A 54 -5.95 16.31 13.54
N TYR A 55 -5.15 15.36 13.08
CA TYR A 55 -5.17 13.98 13.57
C TYR A 55 -4.84 13.89 15.06
N LYS A 56 -3.81 14.61 15.51
CA LYS A 56 -3.42 14.67 16.92
C LYS A 56 -4.57 15.10 17.84
N LYS A 57 -5.41 16.01 17.37
CA LYS A 57 -6.52 16.57 18.15
C LYS A 57 -7.74 15.64 18.18
N ASN A 58 -8.05 14.98 17.06
CA ASN A 58 -9.32 14.28 16.88
C ASN A 58 -9.23 12.75 17.03
N PHE A 59 -8.02 12.15 16.96
CA PHE A 59 -7.85 10.70 17.00
C PHE A 59 -6.71 10.27 17.93
N ASN A 60 -6.97 9.24 18.76
CA ASN A 60 -6.00 8.74 19.75
C ASN A 60 -5.00 7.72 19.18
N ASP A 61 -5.31 7.11 18.04
CA ASP A 61 -4.50 6.06 17.37
C ASP A 61 -3.39 6.62 16.45
N ARG A 62 -3.13 7.92 16.50
CA ARG A 62 -2.18 8.61 15.60
C ARG A 62 -0.78 8.00 15.55
N LYS A 63 -0.32 7.39 16.65
CA LYS A 63 1.04 6.81 16.74
C LYS A 63 1.20 5.66 15.76
N LEU A 64 0.17 4.82 15.62
CA LEU A 64 0.16 3.72 14.67
C LEU A 64 0.26 4.24 13.23
N TRP A 65 -0.57 5.21 12.88
CA TRP A 65 -0.60 5.79 11.53
C TRP A 65 0.67 6.58 11.19
N LEU A 66 1.34 7.15 12.19
CA LEU A 66 2.66 7.72 12.01
C LEU A 66 3.70 6.66 11.63
N ILE A 67 3.73 5.51 12.31
CA ILE A 67 4.62 4.41 11.96
C ILE A 67 4.34 3.94 10.53
N PHE A 68 3.07 3.73 10.20
CA PHE A 68 2.66 3.32 8.86
C PHE A 68 3.08 4.33 7.79
N SER A 69 2.94 5.62 8.07
CA SER A 69 3.32 6.69 7.16
C SER A 69 4.82 6.77 6.95
N VAL A 70 5.61 6.69 8.02
CA VAL A 70 7.08 6.70 7.93
C VAL A 70 7.59 5.51 7.12
N VAL A 71 7.08 4.30 7.40
CA VAL A 71 7.47 3.10 6.64
C VAL A 71 7.07 3.23 5.18
N SER A 72 5.85 3.69 4.88
CA SER A 72 5.38 3.90 3.50
C SER A 72 6.26 4.90 2.73
N ILE A 73 6.79 5.92 3.40
CA ILE A 73 7.74 6.86 2.78
C ILE A 73 9.07 6.19 2.45
N ILE A 74 9.61 5.40 3.38
CA ILE A 74 10.89 4.70 3.19
C ILE A 74 10.80 3.61 2.10
N LEU A 75 9.65 2.97 1.95
CA LEU A 75 9.46 1.92 0.95
C LEU A 75 9.54 2.44 -0.49
N LEU A 76 9.20 3.71 -0.75
CA LEU A 76 9.21 4.26 -2.11
C LEU A 76 10.60 4.23 -2.78
N PRO A 77 11.68 4.81 -2.20
CA PRO A 77 13.01 4.71 -2.80
C PRO A 77 13.50 3.25 -2.91
N LEU A 78 13.14 2.40 -1.95
CA LEU A 78 13.50 0.98 -1.98
C LEU A 78 12.82 0.22 -3.13
N ALA A 79 11.62 0.64 -3.54
CA ALA A 79 10.85 -0.03 -4.60
C ALA A 79 11.58 -0.05 -5.95
N PHE A 80 12.42 0.95 -6.23
CA PHE A 80 13.22 1.01 -7.46
C PHE A 80 14.36 -0.01 -7.49
N SER A 81 14.86 -0.43 -6.33
CA SER A 81 15.97 -1.39 -6.22
C SER A 81 15.51 -2.81 -5.93
N TYR A 82 14.42 -2.96 -5.17
CA TYR A 82 13.92 -4.23 -4.63
C TYR A 82 12.41 -4.35 -4.83
N SER A 83 11.93 -4.18 -6.07
CA SER A 83 10.49 -4.06 -6.39
C SER A 83 9.65 -5.19 -5.80
N THR A 84 10.03 -6.45 -5.98
CA THR A 84 9.25 -7.61 -5.50
C THR A 84 9.22 -7.71 -3.97
N PHE A 85 10.36 -7.51 -3.29
CA PHE A 85 10.42 -7.54 -1.83
C PHE A 85 9.59 -6.41 -1.22
N VAL A 86 9.77 -5.19 -1.73
CA VAL A 86 9.05 -4.01 -1.26
C VAL A 86 7.55 -4.16 -1.48
N ASP A 87 7.14 -4.71 -2.62
CA ASP A 87 5.73 -4.99 -2.92
C ASP A 87 5.10 -5.91 -1.86
N ARG A 88 5.82 -6.94 -1.40
CA ARG A 88 5.34 -7.85 -0.35
C ARG A 88 5.23 -7.18 1.00
N ILE A 89 6.16 -6.29 1.35
CA ILE A 89 6.08 -5.51 2.60
C ILE A 89 4.96 -4.48 2.53
N ALA A 90 4.83 -3.76 1.40
CA ALA A 90 3.89 -2.66 1.23
C ALA A 90 2.42 -3.09 1.41
N ILE A 91 2.09 -4.35 1.15
CA ILE A 91 0.74 -4.91 1.36
C ILE A 91 0.32 -4.76 2.83
N TYR A 92 1.22 -4.96 3.79
CA TYR A 92 0.91 -4.82 5.22
C TYR A 92 0.62 -3.37 5.64
N PHE A 93 1.01 -2.40 4.81
CA PHE A 93 0.82 -0.97 5.07
C PHE A 93 -0.35 -0.35 4.27
N LEU A 94 -1.04 -1.14 3.43
CA LEU A 94 -2.26 -0.72 2.74
C LEU A 94 -3.35 -0.10 3.63
N PRO A 95 -3.57 -0.55 4.89
CA PRO A 95 -4.56 0.07 5.77
C PRO A 95 -4.39 1.58 5.96
N LEU A 96 -3.17 2.11 5.76
CA LEU A 96 -2.91 3.55 5.81
C LEU A 96 -3.79 4.32 4.82
N GLN A 97 -3.92 3.85 3.59
CA GLN A 97 -4.72 4.54 2.55
C GLN A 97 -6.18 4.64 2.97
N LEU A 98 -6.75 3.53 3.44
CA LEU A 98 -8.15 3.45 3.87
C LEU A 98 -8.43 4.41 5.03
N VAL A 99 -7.56 4.42 6.03
CA VAL A 99 -7.75 5.27 7.21
C VAL A 99 -7.54 6.74 6.88
N VAL A 100 -6.51 7.08 6.10
CA VAL A 100 -6.21 8.47 5.77
C VAL A 100 -7.32 9.05 4.91
N PHE A 101 -7.71 8.39 3.82
CA PHE A 101 -8.68 8.93 2.89
C PHE A 101 -10.12 8.95 3.43
N SER A 102 -10.47 8.08 4.39
CA SER A 102 -11.77 8.13 5.06
C SER A 102 -11.87 9.22 6.12
N ARG A 103 -10.79 9.48 6.87
CA ARG A 103 -10.81 10.42 8.01
C ARG A 103 -10.47 11.86 7.63
N VAL A 104 -9.64 12.08 6.60
CA VAL A 104 -9.29 13.45 6.16
C VAL A 104 -10.52 14.29 5.80
N PRO A 105 -11.54 13.78 5.08
CA PRO A 105 -12.78 14.53 4.82
C PRO A 105 -13.48 15.03 6.09
N ILE A 106 -13.42 14.27 7.19
CA ILE A 106 -14.02 14.63 8.48
C ILE A 106 -13.26 15.79 9.14
N LEU A 107 -11.95 15.90 8.88
CA LEU A 107 -11.07 16.95 9.40
C LEU A 107 -11.16 18.27 8.59
N MET A 108 -11.84 18.26 7.45
CA MET A 108 -12.03 19.44 6.60
C MET A 108 -13.27 20.22 7.02
N GLU A 109 -13.07 21.52 7.30
CA GLU A 109 -14.14 22.43 7.72
C GLU A 109 -14.97 22.92 6.53
N SER A 110 -14.31 23.22 5.40
CA SER A 110 -15.00 23.67 4.19
C SER A 110 -15.64 22.49 3.46
N PRO A 111 -16.97 22.51 3.23
CA PRO A 111 -17.65 21.46 2.48
C PRO A 111 -17.17 21.39 1.02
N TYR A 112 -16.77 22.52 0.43
CA TYR A 112 -16.23 22.58 -0.93
C TYR A 112 -14.91 21.81 -1.05
N ASN A 113 -13.93 22.09 -0.17
CA ASN A 113 -12.64 21.40 -0.15
C ASN A 113 -12.81 19.90 0.12
N ARG A 114 -13.75 19.55 1.01
CA ARG A 114 -14.10 18.17 1.33
C ARG A 114 -14.59 17.41 0.10
N THR A 115 -15.52 17.99 -0.66
CA THR A 115 -16.06 17.37 -1.88
C THR A 115 -14.97 17.21 -2.93
N ILE A 116 -14.13 18.22 -3.15
CA ILE A 116 -13.00 18.13 -4.09
C ILE A 116 -12.06 17.00 -3.70
N PHE A 117 -11.71 16.90 -2.42
CA PHE A 117 -10.83 15.84 -1.94
C PHE A 117 -11.43 14.44 -2.19
N ILE A 118 -12.71 14.24 -1.86
CA ILE A 118 -13.40 12.97 -2.08
C ILE A 118 -13.42 12.61 -3.58
N LEU A 119 -13.80 13.56 -4.44
CA LEU A 119 -13.81 13.36 -5.89
C LEU A 119 -12.41 13.05 -6.43
N GLY A 120 -11.38 13.73 -5.91
CA GLY A 120 -9.99 13.47 -6.28
C GLY A 120 -9.54 12.06 -5.90
N VAL A 121 -9.87 11.59 -4.70
CA VAL A 121 -9.60 10.21 -4.26
C VAL A 121 -10.31 9.21 -5.16
N ILE A 122 -11.61 9.40 -5.41
CA ILE A 122 -12.40 8.52 -6.31
C ILE A 122 -11.75 8.45 -7.69
N LEU A 123 -11.40 9.61 -8.27
CA LEU A 123 -10.81 9.69 -9.59
C LEU A 123 -9.45 8.97 -9.68
N ILE A 124 -8.60 9.13 -8.67
CA ILE A 124 -7.29 8.43 -8.61
C ILE A 124 -7.49 6.92 -8.60
N TYR A 125 -8.37 6.39 -7.74
CA TYR A 125 -8.60 4.94 -7.66
C TYR A 125 -9.32 4.39 -8.89
N PHE A 126 -10.30 5.13 -9.43
CA PHE A 126 -10.93 4.79 -10.69
C PHE A 126 -9.88 4.67 -11.81
N SER A 127 -8.97 5.64 -11.91
CA SER A 127 -7.92 5.64 -12.92
C SER A 127 -6.96 4.46 -12.72
N ALA A 128 -6.54 4.18 -11.49
CA ALA A 128 -5.67 3.05 -11.19
C ALA A 128 -6.31 1.71 -11.55
N LEU A 129 -7.59 1.50 -11.21
CA LEU A 129 -8.34 0.28 -11.53
C LEU A 129 -8.61 0.16 -13.02
N PHE A 130 -8.93 1.27 -13.69
CA PHE A 130 -9.12 1.31 -15.14
C PHE A 130 -7.84 0.90 -15.88
N VAL A 131 -6.70 1.47 -15.46
CA VAL A 131 -5.40 1.12 -16.04
C VAL A 131 -5.07 -0.35 -15.80
N TRP A 132 -5.26 -0.83 -14.56
CA TRP A 132 -5.01 -2.22 -14.21
C TRP A 132 -5.85 -3.20 -15.04
N LEU A 133 -7.15 -2.92 -15.21
CA LEU A 133 -8.08 -3.82 -15.90
C LEU A 133 -7.84 -3.87 -17.42
N ASN A 134 -7.53 -2.73 -18.04
CA ASN A 134 -7.41 -2.66 -19.50
C ASN A 134 -5.98 -2.90 -20.00
N PHE A 135 -4.97 -2.44 -19.27
CA PHE A 135 -3.57 -2.44 -19.70
C PHE A 135 -2.65 -3.33 -18.85
N GLY A 136 -3.17 -4.03 -17.84
CA GLY A 136 -2.38 -4.97 -17.06
C GLY A 136 -1.93 -6.17 -17.90
N ASN A 137 -0.74 -6.72 -17.61
CA ASN A 137 -0.17 -7.87 -18.34
C ASN A 137 -1.11 -9.10 -18.41
N PHE A 138 -2.01 -9.23 -17.43
CA PHE A 138 -2.98 -10.32 -17.35
C PHE A 138 -4.41 -9.88 -17.71
N SER A 139 -4.62 -8.69 -18.28
CA SER A 139 -5.95 -8.17 -18.62
C SER A 139 -6.75 -9.09 -19.54
N SER A 140 -6.08 -9.74 -20.48
CA SER A 140 -6.67 -10.71 -21.42
C SER A 140 -7.30 -11.93 -20.74
N PHE A 141 -6.89 -12.25 -19.51
CA PHE A 141 -7.51 -13.32 -18.73
C PHE A 141 -8.81 -12.87 -18.03
N TRP A 142 -9.05 -11.57 -17.95
CA TRP A 142 -10.25 -10.99 -17.33
C TRP A 142 -11.26 -10.47 -18.35
N LEU A 143 -10.83 -10.19 -19.59
CA LEU A 143 -11.63 -9.59 -20.64
C LEU A 143 -11.66 -10.49 -21.90
N PRO A 144 -12.84 -10.83 -22.46
CA PRO A 144 -14.18 -10.51 -21.95
C PRO A 144 -14.50 -11.26 -20.65
N TYR A 145 -15.24 -10.60 -19.74
CA TYR A 145 -15.59 -11.20 -18.46
C TYR A 145 -16.64 -12.30 -18.65
N GLN A 146 -16.20 -13.56 -18.55
CA GLN A 146 -17.08 -14.71 -18.58
C GLN A 146 -17.57 -15.00 -17.16
N ASN A 147 -18.89 -15.06 -16.99
CA ASN A 147 -19.53 -15.44 -15.74
C ASN A 147 -20.71 -16.36 -16.03
N VAL A 148 -21.28 -17.01 -15.02
CA VAL A 148 -22.40 -17.96 -15.20
C VAL A 148 -23.61 -17.35 -15.93
N LEU A 149 -23.80 -16.04 -15.88
CA LEU A 149 -24.92 -15.33 -16.54
C LEU A 149 -24.62 -14.91 -17.97
N LEU A 150 -23.34 -14.72 -18.31
CA LEU A 150 -22.83 -14.22 -19.60
C LEU A 150 -22.02 -15.29 -20.35
N ASN A 151 -22.06 -16.53 -19.87
CA ASN A 151 -21.40 -17.70 -20.46
C ASN A 151 -22.10 -18.15 -21.73
#